data_AF-A0A9E1G1L8-F1
#
_entry.id   AF-A0A9E1G1L8-F1
#
_cell.length_a   1.000
_cell.length_b   1.000
_cell.length_c   1.000
_cell.angle_alpha   90.00
_cell.angle_beta   90.00
_cell.angle_gamma   90.00
#
_symmetry.space_group_name_H-M   'P 1'
#
loop_
_entity.id
_entity.type
_entity.pdbx_description
1 polymer ?
#
loop_
_entity_poly.entity_id
_entity_poly.type
_entity_poly.pdbx_seq_one_letter_code
_entity_poly.pdbx_strand_id
1 'polypeptide(L)'
;MQQNLKKTRVNTDELAEYLRIQGVTDLSQVQYAILETSGAISTFLFPKYEPAPAKDAGVQVSGRKLPITVIASGRLMRQNLPLLGRDEAWVQEILKNYNCRVQDVYLLTSEPDGKLYFAAMREDEA
;
A
#
# COMPACT_ATOMS: atom_id res chain seq x y z
N MET A 1 24.84 5.76 -20.93
CA MET A 1 24.23 4.46 -20.58
C MET A 1 25.14 3.27 -20.91
N GLN A 2 25.50 3.03 -22.18
CA GLN A 2 26.31 1.86 -22.59
C GLN A 2 27.66 1.67 -21.84
N GLN A 3 28.41 2.75 -21.58
CA GLN A 3 29.71 2.63 -20.88
C GLN A 3 29.59 2.28 -19.40
N ASN A 4 28.49 2.66 -18.74
CA ASN A 4 28.25 2.32 -17.33
C ASN A 4 27.67 0.91 -17.21
N LEU A 5 26.76 0.52 -18.12
CA LEU A 5 26.22 -0.83 -18.18
C LEU A 5 27.30 -1.89 -18.42
N LYS A 6 28.34 -1.58 -19.20
CA LYS A 6 29.50 -2.47 -19.41
C LYS A 6 30.38 -2.68 -18.17
N LYS A 7 30.31 -1.79 -17.16
CA LYS A 7 31.12 -1.89 -15.92
C LYS A 7 30.39 -2.62 -14.80
N THR A 8 29.06 -2.60 -14.85
CA THR A 8 28.19 -3.43 -14.01
C THR A 8 27.96 -4.79 -14.67
N ARG A 9 27.82 -5.87 -13.90
CA ARG A 9 27.48 -7.20 -14.44
C ARG A 9 26.04 -7.30 -14.99
N VAL A 10 25.31 -6.19 -15.02
CA VAL A 10 23.92 -6.13 -15.48
C VAL A 10 23.87 -6.07 -17.00
N ASN A 11 23.31 -7.11 -17.62
CA ASN A 11 23.11 -7.13 -19.07
C ASN A 11 21.87 -6.31 -19.49
N THR A 12 21.68 -6.07 -20.78
CA THR A 12 20.58 -5.24 -21.27
C THR A 12 19.19 -5.84 -21.03
N ASP A 13 19.10 -7.16 -20.96
CA ASP A 13 17.84 -7.87 -20.76
C ASP A 13 17.38 -7.77 -19.30
N GLU A 14 18.33 -7.90 -18.35
CA GLU A 14 18.09 -7.68 -16.92
C GLU A 14 17.64 -6.24 -16.66
N LEU A 15 18.29 -5.24 -17.26
CA LEU A 15 17.83 -3.85 -17.14
C LEU A 15 16.40 -3.68 -17.63
N ALA A 16 16.06 -4.25 -18.80
CA ALA A 16 14.72 -4.17 -19.35
C ALA A 16 13.68 -4.89 -18.48
N GLU A 17 14.06 -6.01 -17.85
CA GLU A 17 13.24 -6.72 -16.87
C GLU A 17 12.96 -5.86 -15.63
N TYR A 18 14.00 -5.28 -15.02
CA TYR A 18 13.84 -4.40 -13.86
C TYR A 18 12.94 -3.20 -14.15
N LEU A 19 13.14 -2.55 -15.30
CA LEU A 19 12.32 -1.42 -15.72
C LEU A 19 10.85 -1.84 -15.91
N ARG A 20 10.61 -3.01 -16.51
CA ARG A 20 9.26 -3.54 -16.69
C ARG A 20 8.58 -3.87 -15.37
N ILE A 21 9.31 -4.44 -14.40
CA ILE A 21 8.80 -4.68 -13.04
C ILE A 21 8.37 -3.36 -12.38
N GLN A 22 9.07 -2.26 -12.65
CA GLN A 22 8.71 -0.91 -12.18
C GLN A 22 7.66 -0.20 -13.05
N GLY A 23 7.06 -0.89 -14.03
CA GLY A 23 6.02 -0.34 -14.90
C GLY A 23 6.53 0.53 -16.04
N VAL A 24 7.85 0.54 -16.32
CA VAL A 24 8.46 1.34 -17.39
C VAL A 24 8.76 0.44 -18.59
N THR A 25 8.01 0.61 -19.68
CA THR A 25 8.21 -0.15 -20.93
C THR A 25 8.98 0.63 -21.99
N ASP A 26 9.01 1.95 -21.90
CA ASP A 26 9.67 2.85 -22.84
C ASP A 26 10.90 3.47 -22.19
N LEU A 27 12.08 2.98 -22.58
CA LEU A 27 13.37 3.43 -22.04
C LEU A 27 13.67 4.89 -22.38
N SER A 28 13.03 5.47 -23.41
CA SER A 28 13.22 6.88 -23.74
C SER A 28 12.64 7.82 -22.68
N GLN A 29 11.79 7.30 -21.80
CA GLN A 29 11.19 8.03 -20.68
C GLN A 29 12.10 8.08 -19.47
N VAL A 30 13.12 7.22 -19.40
CA VAL A 30 14.04 7.11 -18.26
C VAL A 30 15.09 8.21 -18.32
N GLN A 31 15.12 9.06 -17.30
CA GLN A 31 16.17 10.05 -17.11
C GLN A 31 17.38 9.44 -16.40
N TYR A 32 17.14 8.65 -15.35
CA TYR A 32 18.18 7.97 -14.59
C TYR A 32 17.77 6.54 -14.23
N ALA A 33 18.73 5.62 -14.31
CA ALA A 33 18.64 4.27 -13.75
C ALA A 33 19.91 4.01 -12.93
N ILE A 34 19.75 3.74 -11.64
CA ILE A 34 20.86 3.61 -10.67
C ILE A 34 20.84 2.19 -10.11
N LEU A 35 21.96 1.48 -10.23
CA LEU A 35 22.13 0.17 -9.60
C LEU A 35 22.58 0.36 -8.15
N GLU A 36 21.72 -0.04 -7.21
CA GLU A 36 21.99 0.04 -5.77
C GLU A 36 22.90 -1.09 -5.30
N THR A 37 23.50 -0.94 -4.11
CA THR A 37 24.36 -1.98 -3.50
C THR A 37 23.62 -3.27 -3.20
N SER A 38 22.29 -3.22 -3.07
CA SER A 38 21.42 -4.39 -2.92
C SER A 38 21.23 -5.19 -4.20
N GLY A 39 21.64 -4.65 -5.36
CA GLY A 39 21.34 -5.21 -6.68
C GLY A 39 20.00 -4.73 -7.27
N ALA A 40 19.20 -3.96 -6.52
CA ALA A 40 18.00 -3.33 -7.06
C ALA A 40 18.36 -2.16 -8.00
N ILE A 41 17.46 -1.85 -8.94
CA ILE A 41 17.59 -0.67 -9.80
C ILE A 41 16.58 0.40 -9.35
N SER A 42 17.05 1.61 -9.07
CA SER A 42 16.22 2.79 -8.87
C SER A 42 16.04 3.53 -10.20
N THR A 43 14.79 3.74 -10.63
CA THR A 43 14.47 4.39 -11.90
C THR A 43 13.79 5.73 -11.68
N PHE A 44 14.24 6.75 -12.41
CA PHE A 44 13.67 8.09 -12.42
C PHE A 44 13.31 8.47 -13.85
N LEU A 45 12.05 8.81 -14.09
CA LEU A 45 11.57 9.25 -15.40
C LEU A 45 11.90 10.73 -15.60
N PHE A 46 11.89 11.19 -16.86
CA PHE A 46 11.84 12.64 -17.08
C PHE A 46 10.56 13.21 -16.47
N PRO A 47 10.58 14.43 -15.90
CA PRO A 47 9.41 15.02 -15.25
C PRO A 47 8.14 15.04 -16.11
N LYS A 48 8.28 15.18 -17.43
CA LYS A 48 7.14 15.15 -18.39
C LYS A 48 6.43 13.80 -18.53
N TYR A 49 7.07 12.71 -18.07
CA TYR A 49 6.51 11.36 -18.08
C TYR A 49 6.13 10.88 -16.67
N GLU A 50 6.46 11.63 -15.61
CA GLU A 50 6.01 11.31 -14.26
C GLU A 50 4.52 11.63 -14.08
N PRO A 51 3.79 10.83 -13.27
CA PRO A 51 2.44 11.20 -12.86
C PRO A 51 2.43 12.56 -12.15
N ALA A 52 1.57 13.47 -12.60
CA ALA A 52 1.47 14.79 -11.98
C ALA A 52 1.05 14.64 -10.50
N PRO A 53 1.78 15.23 -9.54
CA PRO A 53 1.33 15.25 -8.15
C PRO A 53 0.03 16.07 -8.06
N ALA A 54 -0.83 15.74 -7.09
CA ALA A 54 -2.14 16.39 -6.93
C ALA A 54 -2.05 17.92 -6.90
N LYS A 55 -0.98 18.47 -6.32
CA LYS A 55 -0.67 19.90 -6.31
C LYS A 55 -0.57 20.49 -7.71
N ASP A 56 0.19 19.85 -8.60
CA ASP A 56 0.44 20.36 -9.96
C ASP A 56 -0.78 20.14 -10.86
N ALA A 57 -1.60 19.13 -10.55
CA ALA A 57 -2.90 18.90 -11.19
C ALA A 57 -4.01 19.85 -10.70
N GLY A 58 -3.76 20.69 -9.67
CA GLY A 58 -4.77 21.57 -9.08
C GLY A 58 -5.88 20.84 -8.33
N VAL A 59 -5.67 19.57 -7.96
CA VAL A 59 -6.67 18.74 -7.28
C VAL A 59 -6.50 18.88 -5.77
N GLN A 60 -7.57 19.27 -5.07
CA GLN A 60 -7.57 19.20 -3.62
C GLN A 60 -7.74 17.75 -3.17
N VAL A 61 -6.76 17.26 -2.42
CA VAL A 61 -6.77 15.94 -1.81
C VAL A 61 -6.78 16.09 -0.30
N SER A 62 -7.61 15.31 0.38
CA SER A 62 -7.55 15.20 1.84
C SER A 62 -6.26 14.52 2.27
N GLY A 63 -5.77 14.84 3.48
CA GLY A 63 -4.62 14.15 4.05
C GLY A 63 -4.80 12.63 4.08
N ARG A 64 -3.70 11.88 3.95
CA ARG A 64 -3.73 10.43 4.08
C ARG A 64 -4.19 10.06 5.49
N LYS A 65 -5.19 9.19 5.56
CA LYS A 65 -5.65 8.59 6.81
C LYS A 65 -5.14 7.17 6.85
N LEU A 66 -4.47 6.81 7.95
CA LEU A 66 -4.09 5.43 8.17
C LEU A 66 -5.25 4.72 8.85
N PRO A 67 -5.68 3.56 8.34
CA PRO A 67 -6.68 2.76 9.02
C PRO A 67 -6.12 2.29 10.36
N ILE A 68 -6.95 2.38 11.40
CA ILE A 68 -6.66 1.90 12.74
C ILE A 68 -7.30 0.53 12.91
N THR A 69 -6.52 -0.43 13.39
CA THR A 69 -7.00 -1.80 13.64
C THR A 69 -7.91 -1.82 14.87
N VAL A 70 -9.13 -2.34 14.69
CA VAL A 70 -10.15 -2.50 15.73
C VAL A 70 -10.18 -3.95 16.21
N ILE A 71 -10.22 -4.92 15.29
CA ILE A 71 -10.14 -6.36 15.62
C ILE A 71 -9.03 -6.99 14.78
N ALA A 72 -8.20 -7.82 15.41
CA ALA A 72 -7.20 -8.63 14.73
C ALA A 72 -7.24 -10.06 15.27
N SER A 73 -7.37 -11.04 14.39
CA SER A 73 -7.39 -12.48 14.68
C SER A 73 -8.27 -12.83 15.88
N GLY A 74 -9.52 -12.37 15.86
CA GLY A 74 -10.48 -12.66 16.92
C GLY A 74 -10.30 -11.86 18.22
N ARG A 75 -9.44 -10.83 18.25
CA ARG A 75 -9.16 -10.02 19.44
C ARG A 75 -9.46 -8.55 19.23
N LEU A 76 -10.24 -7.97 20.14
CA LEU A 76 -10.56 -6.54 20.16
C LEU A 76 -9.37 -5.71 20.68
N MET A 77 -8.91 -4.77 19.87
CA MET A 77 -7.85 -3.81 20.19
C MET A 77 -8.45 -2.59 20.93
N ARG A 78 -8.87 -2.77 22.18
CA ARG A 78 -9.54 -1.74 23.00
C ARG A 78 -8.77 -0.42 23.06
N GLN A 79 -7.44 -0.50 23.16
CA GLN A 79 -6.55 0.66 23.22
C GLN A 79 -6.60 1.54 21.97
N ASN A 80 -7.09 1.01 20.84
CA ASN A 80 -7.17 1.73 19.58
C ASN A 80 -8.51 2.48 19.41
N LEU A 81 -9.53 2.17 20.20
CA LEU A 81 -10.86 2.80 20.08
C LEU A 81 -10.83 4.31 20.38
N PRO A 82 -10.11 4.80 21.41
CA PRO A 82 -10.00 6.24 21.66
C PRO A 82 -9.36 7.02 20.51
N LEU A 83 -8.48 6.39 19.73
CA LEU A 83 -7.84 7.00 18.55
C LEU A 83 -8.85 7.27 17.42
N LEU A 84 -9.97 6.55 17.42
CA LEU A 84 -11.09 6.73 16.49
C LEU A 84 -12.22 7.56 17.09
N GLY A 85 -12.11 7.98 18.37
CA GLY A 85 -13.22 8.57 19.12
C GLY A 85 -14.41 7.61 19.26
N ARG A 86 -14.15 6.29 19.29
CA ARG A 86 -15.16 5.23 19.40
C ARG A 86 -15.00 4.47 20.71
N ASP A 87 -15.99 3.65 21.03
CA ASP A 87 -16.03 2.80 22.20
C ASP A 87 -16.39 1.36 21.83
N GLU A 88 -16.50 0.48 22.83
CA GLU A 88 -16.86 -0.92 22.60
C GLU A 88 -18.30 -1.08 22.11
N ALA A 89 -19.21 -0.16 22.44
CA ALA A 89 -20.61 -0.21 22.00
C ALA A 89 -20.70 -0.07 20.48
N TRP A 90 -19.93 0.86 19.90
CA TRP A 90 -19.80 1.00 18.44
C TRP A 90 -19.28 -0.29 17.78
N VAL A 91 -18.33 -0.99 18.39
CA VAL A 91 -17.85 -2.27 17.87
C VAL A 91 -18.95 -3.33 17.91
N GLN A 92 -19.75 -3.38 18.98
CA GLN A 92 -20.88 -4.32 19.07
C GLN A 92 -21.94 -4.05 17.98
N GLU A 93 -22.20 -2.80 17.63
CA GLU A 93 -23.11 -2.46 16.53
C GLU A 93 -22.60 -2.98 15.19
N ILE A 94 -21.30 -2.83 14.92
CA ILE A 94 -20.68 -3.37 13.70
C ILE A 94 -20.82 -4.89 13.65
N LEU A 95 -20.44 -5.58 14.72
CA LEU A 95 -20.50 -7.03 14.79
C LEU A 95 -21.93 -7.55 14.63
N LYS A 96 -22.91 -6.85 15.20
CA LYS A 96 -24.34 -7.14 15.00
C LYS A 96 -24.77 -6.99 13.54
N ASN A 97 -24.33 -5.93 12.86
CA ASN A 97 -24.63 -5.71 11.44
C ASN A 97 -24.03 -6.78 10.53
N TYR A 98 -22.85 -7.29 10.88
CA TYR A 98 -22.21 -8.43 10.19
C TYR A 98 -22.67 -9.80 10.69
N ASN A 99 -23.56 -9.84 11.69
CA ASN A 99 -24.06 -11.05 12.33
C ASN A 99 -22.94 -12.02 12.76
N CYS A 100 -21.89 -11.49 13.39
CA CYS A 100 -20.72 -12.24 13.83
C CYS A 100 -20.28 -11.84 15.24
N ARG A 101 -19.40 -12.62 15.85
CA ARG A 101 -18.74 -12.28 17.12
C ARG A 101 -17.32 -11.83 16.84
N VAL A 102 -16.69 -11.19 17.83
CA VAL A 102 -15.28 -10.75 17.74
C VAL A 102 -14.37 -11.88 17.24
N GLN A 103 -14.54 -13.09 17.78
CA GLN A 103 -13.72 -14.27 17.45
C GLN A 103 -13.88 -14.75 16.00
N ASP A 104 -14.97 -14.38 15.32
CA ASP A 104 -15.25 -14.76 13.94
C ASP A 104 -14.62 -13.75 12.94
N VAL A 105 -13.90 -12.73 13.44
CA VAL A 105 -13.30 -11.65 12.63
C VAL A 105 -11.78 -11.78 12.56
N TYR A 106 -11.25 -11.92 11.35
CA TYR A 106 -9.80 -11.94 11.10
C TYR A 106 -9.21 -10.53 11.17
N LEU A 107 -9.87 -9.56 10.51
CA LEU A 107 -9.42 -8.18 10.52
C LEU A 107 -10.61 -7.23 10.42
N LEU A 108 -10.68 -6.28 11.35
CA LEU A 108 -11.52 -5.09 11.25
C LEU A 108 -10.63 -3.86 11.40
N THR A 109 -10.64 -2.98 10.43
CA THR A 109 -9.99 -1.67 10.53
C THR A 109 -10.97 -0.55 10.23
N SER A 110 -10.72 0.63 10.79
CA SER A 110 -11.48 1.84 10.51
C SER A 110 -10.55 3.00 10.25
N GLU A 111 -10.85 3.79 9.23
CA GLU A 111 -10.31 5.14 9.11
C GLU A 111 -11.13 6.09 10.01
N PRO A 112 -10.57 7.25 10.45
CA PRO A 112 -11.29 8.22 11.28
C PRO A 112 -12.57 8.80 10.67
N ASP A 113 -12.75 8.75 9.34
CA ASP A 113 -13.99 9.17 8.67
C ASP A 113 -15.04 8.07 8.56
N GLY A 114 -14.78 6.90 9.16
CA GLY A 114 -15.72 5.79 9.23
C GLY A 114 -15.66 4.81 8.07
N LYS A 115 -14.69 4.94 7.15
CA LYS A 115 -14.45 3.87 6.17
C LYS A 115 -13.95 2.63 6.90
N LEU A 116 -14.69 1.53 6.76
CA LEU A 116 -14.39 0.24 7.39
C LEU A 116 -13.84 -0.75 6.39
N TYR A 117 -12.90 -1.59 6.84
CA TYR A 117 -12.53 -2.83 6.18
C TYR A 117 -12.82 -3.99 7.13
N PHE A 118 -13.55 -4.99 6.64
CA PHE A 118 -13.92 -6.18 7.40
C PHE A 118 -13.51 -7.44 6.64
N ALA A 119 -12.83 -8.35 7.32
CA ALA A 119 -12.51 -9.69 6.86
C ALA A 119 -12.90 -10.71 7.93
N ALA A 120 -13.75 -11.66 7.58
CA ALA A 120 -14.10 -12.79 8.44
C ALA A 120 -12.93 -13.77 8.55
N MET A 121 -12.87 -14.51 9.66
CA MET A 121 -12.02 -15.70 9.77
C MET A 121 -12.49 -16.69 8.71
N ARG A 122 -11.56 -17.17 7.87
CA ARG A 122 -11.83 -18.36 7.04
C ARG A 122 -11.57 -19.58 7.91
N GLU A 123 -12.49 -20.52 7.90
CA GLU A 123 -12.16 -21.89 8.33
C GLU A 123 -11.20 -22.43 7.26
N ASP A 124 -10.05 -22.96 7.69
CA ASP A 124 -9.20 -23.73 6.80
C ASP A 124 -10.01 -24.96 6.34
N GLU A 125 -10.31 -25.07 5.05
CA GLU A 125 -10.77 -26.33 4.47
C GLU A 125 -9.61 -27.33 4.63
N ALA A 126 -9.77 -28.25 5.59
CA ALA A 126 -8.83 -29.33 5.87
C ALA A 126 -8.71 -30.34 4.73
#